data_AF-A0A520KMR7-F1
#
_entry.id   AF-A0A520KMR7-F1
#
_cell.length_a   1.000
_cell.length_b   1.000
_cell.length_c   1.000
_cell.angle_alpha   90.00
_cell.angle_beta   90.00
_cell.angle_gamma   90.00
#
_symmetry.space_group_name_H-M   'P 1'
#
loop_
_entity.id
_entity.type
_entity.pdbx_description
1 polymer ?
#
loop_
_entity_poly.entity_id
_entity_poly.type
_entity_poly.pdbx_seq_one_letter_code
_entity_poly.pdbx_strand_id
1 'polypeptide(L)'
;MFDSSRVMDGILRDFGDKDGVVVAFSGGVDSSVVAALAYKALGDDALAVTVDSEVFSDSEIENAVDVAGVIGISHRVVDLSLLDLSGFKENPRNRCYICKDSIMGLIGDIADEVGFEVVADGTTASDLGGDRPGEKAIKEHGVYTPLADAGLDKDQVRILADELGLPNSDRPSMSCLATRIPYGEVISIERLERIEEAEVFLKEIGFRQVRVRDHDGVARVEVSRENRDLGTEVMDEIDGRLKEIGFDFVTLDMAGYRAGSMDEKKKEK
;
A
#
# COMPACT_ATOMS: atom_id res chain seq x y z
N MET A 1 -7.07 -27.34 8.38
CA MET A 1 -7.33 -26.20 9.28
C MET A 1 -6.03 -25.42 9.33
N PHE A 2 -6.08 -24.11 9.12
CA PHE A 2 -4.90 -23.26 9.25
C PHE A 2 -4.43 -23.27 10.71
N ASP A 3 -3.15 -23.58 10.95
CA ASP A 3 -2.55 -23.65 12.28
C ASP A 3 -1.66 -22.41 12.45
N SER A 4 -2.29 -21.31 12.87
CA SER A 4 -1.67 -19.99 13.03
C SER A 4 -0.49 -20.03 13.99
N SER A 5 -0.63 -20.73 15.12
CA SER A 5 0.45 -20.92 16.11
C SER A 5 1.69 -21.53 15.48
N ARG A 6 1.54 -22.63 14.75
CA ARG A 6 2.69 -23.31 14.13
C ARG A 6 3.39 -22.44 13.08
N VAL A 7 2.62 -21.66 12.32
CA VAL A 7 3.19 -20.77 11.30
C VAL A 7 3.93 -19.61 11.95
N MET A 8 3.33 -18.94 12.94
CA MET A 8 4.00 -17.87 13.69
C MET A 8 5.28 -18.37 14.35
N ASP A 9 5.26 -19.55 14.98
CA ASP A 9 6.46 -20.15 15.58
C ASP A 9 7.58 -20.38 14.55
N GLY A 10 7.24 -20.72 13.30
CA GLY A 10 8.21 -20.83 12.21
C GLY A 10 8.85 -19.49 11.90
N ILE A 11 8.04 -18.49 11.60
CA ILE A 11 8.51 -17.13 11.24
C ILE A 11 9.32 -16.51 12.40
N LEU A 12 8.90 -16.71 13.65
CA LEU A 12 9.63 -16.22 14.83
C LEU A 12 11.01 -16.86 14.97
N ARG A 13 11.15 -18.15 14.67
CA ARG A 13 12.47 -18.82 14.66
C ARG A 13 13.34 -18.29 13.54
N ASP A 14 12.77 -18.15 12.33
CA ASP A 14 13.50 -17.65 11.17
C ASP A 14 14.04 -16.23 11.41
N PHE A 15 13.26 -15.37 12.08
CA PHE A 15 13.75 -14.05 12.51
C PHE A 15 14.78 -14.15 13.65
N GLY A 16 14.58 -15.03 14.63
CA GLY A 16 15.50 -15.17 15.77
C GLY A 16 16.90 -15.66 15.39
N ASP A 17 17.07 -16.21 14.19
CA ASP A 17 18.37 -16.60 13.62
C ASP A 17 19.06 -15.46 12.86
N LYS A 18 18.49 -14.24 12.84
CA LYS A 18 19.02 -13.04 12.15
C LYS A 18 19.69 -12.07 13.11
N ASP A 19 20.76 -11.43 12.63
CA ASP A 19 21.43 -10.33 13.34
C ASP A 19 20.74 -8.99 12.99
N GLY A 20 19.47 -8.87 13.39
CA GLY A 20 18.65 -7.68 13.22
C GLY A 20 17.90 -7.57 11.88
N VAL A 21 16.84 -6.77 11.87
CA VAL A 21 15.96 -6.60 10.69
C VAL A 21 15.43 -5.18 10.52
N VAL A 22 15.44 -4.70 9.28
CA VAL A 22 14.67 -3.53 8.85
C VAL A 22 13.45 -3.98 8.05
N VAL A 23 12.25 -3.66 8.54
CA VAL A 23 10.99 -4.00 7.88
C VAL A 23 10.54 -2.82 7.02
N ALA A 24 10.38 -3.06 5.72
CA ALA A 24 9.73 -2.13 4.80
C ALA A 24 8.23 -2.04 5.15
N PHE A 25 7.87 -0.95 5.81
CA PHE A 25 6.64 -0.85 6.57
C PHE A 25 5.67 0.20 6.02
N SER A 26 4.57 -0.27 5.44
CA SER A 26 3.54 0.58 4.82
C SER A 26 2.37 0.92 5.74
N GLY A 27 2.31 0.35 6.94
CA GLY A 27 1.14 0.42 7.81
C GLY A 27 -0.06 -0.42 7.35
N GLY A 28 0.03 -1.11 6.20
CA GLY A 28 -0.95 -2.11 5.78
C GLY A 28 -0.79 -3.43 6.54
N VAL A 29 -1.88 -4.22 6.58
CA VAL A 29 -2.00 -5.48 7.35
C VAL A 29 -0.79 -6.38 7.17
N ASP A 30 -0.41 -6.63 5.92
CA ASP A 30 0.66 -7.57 5.57
C ASP A 30 2.01 -7.13 6.20
N SER A 31 2.41 -5.86 6.00
CA SER A 31 3.63 -5.33 6.61
C SER A 31 3.56 -5.20 8.13
N SER A 32 2.36 -5.03 8.71
CA SER A 32 2.16 -4.96 10.16
C SER A 32 2.34 -6.31 10.84
N VAL A 33 1.89 -7.40 10.22
CA VAL A 33 2.15 -8.75 10.72
C VAL A 33 3.66 -9.04 10.71
N VAL A 34 4.37 -8.67 9.64
CA VAL A 34 5.83 -8.83 9.58
C VAL A 34 6.52 -8.01 10.67
N ALA A 35 6.18 -6.74 10.83
CA ALA A 35 6.75 -5.88 11.86
C ALA A 35 6.49 -6.42 13.28
N ALA A 36 5.27 -6.90 13.56
CA ALA A 36 4.93 -7.45 14.86
C ALA A 36 5.68 -8.76 15.17
N LEU A 37 5.83 -9.65 14.18
CA LEU A 37 6.59 -10.88 14.35
C LEU A 37 8.10 -10.62 14.48
N ALA A 38 8.64 -9.68 13.69
CA ALA A 38 10.02 -9.23 13.81
C ALA A 38 10.33 -8.68 15.21
N TYR A 39 9.51 -7.74 15.70
CA TYR A 39 9.67 -7.17 17.04
C TYR A 39 9.52 -8.23 18.14
N LYS A 40 8.57 -9.16 18.00
CA LYS A 40 8.39 -10.26 18.96
C LYS A 40 9.58 -11.22 19.00
N ALA A 41 10.31 -11.39 17.89
CA ALA A 41 11.48 -12.26 17.81
C ALA A 41 12.77 -11.56 18.27
N LEU A 42 12.98 -10.30 17.88
CA LEU A 42 14.26 -9.59 17.97
C LEU A 42 14.26 -8.40 18.93
N GLY A 43 13.10 -7.92 19.38
CA GLY A 43 13.01 -6.76 20.26
C GLY A 43 13.60 -5.51 19.62
N ASP A 44 14.59 -4.90 20.29
CA ASP A 44 15.22 -3.66 19.85
C ASP A 44 16.04 -3.80 18.55
N ASP A 45 16.37 -5.03 18.15
CA ASP A 45 17.05 -5.34 16.88
C ASP A 45 16.07 -5.42 15.69
N ALA A 46 14.86 -4.85 15.83
CA ALA A 46 13.87 -4.70 14.77
C ALA A 46 13.49 -3.22 14.57
N LEU A 47 13.61 -2.75 13.32
CA LEU A 47 13.26 -1.39 12.91
C LEU A 47 12.21 -1.42 11.80
N ALA A 48 11.08 -0.74 11.98
CA ALA A 48 10.15 -0.46 10.90
C ALA A 48 10.54 0.84 10.18
N VAL A 49 10.56 0.83 8.84
CA VAL A 49 10.80 2.03 8.02
C VAL A 49 9.63 2.28 7.10
N THR A 50 9.03 3.46 7.23
CA THR A 50 7.98 3.96 6.31
C THR A 50 8.57 5.02 5.40
N VAL A 51 8.34 4.86 4.09
CA VAL A 51 8.72 5.88 3.11
C VAL A 51 7.54 6.82 2.91
N ASP A 52 7.78 8.11 3.17
CA ASP A 52 6.87 9.20 2.86
C ASP A 52 7.17 9.74 1.46
N SER A 53 6.13 9.81 0.62
CA SER A 53 6.21 10.23 -0.78
C SER A 53 4.86 10.73 -1.23
N GLU A 54 4.85 11.61 -2.23
CA GLU A 54 3.69 12.27 -2.84
C GLU A 54 2.61 11.31 -3.33
N VAL A 55 2.91 10.03 -3.54
CA VAL A 55 1.94 9.03 -4.01
C VAL A 55 1.25 8.25 -2.90
N PHE A 56 1.63 8.48 -1.64
CA PHE A 56 0.99 7.93 -0.46
C PHE A 56 0.22 9.06 0.24
N SER A 57 -0.96 8.75 0.75
CA SER A 57 -1.76 9.77 1.44
C SER A 57 -1.23 10.02 2.86
N ASP A 58 -1.44 11.22 3.40
CA ASP A 58 -1.07 11.56 4.79
C ASP A 58 -1.69 10.55 5.78
N SER A 59 -2.95 10.16 5.52
CA SER A 59 -3.68 9.16 6.33
C SER A 59 -3.07 7.74 6.31
N GLU A 60 -2.21 7.45 5.34
CA GLU A 60 -1.44 6.19 5.30
C GLU A 60 -0.19 6.30 6.18
N ILE A 61 0.50 7.45 6.16
CA ILE A 61 1.67 7.71 6.99
C ILE A 61 1.28 7.76 8.48
N GLU A 62 0.23 8.51 8.82
CA GLU A 62 -0.31 8.56 10.18
C GLU A 62 -0.67 7.16 10.71
N ASN A 63 -1.35 6.36 9.88
CA ASN A 63 -1.69 4.99 10.25
C ASN A 63 -0.45 4.10 10.44
N ALA A 64 0.59 4.27 9.63
CA ALA A 64 1.83 3.53 9.85
C ALA A 64 2.42 3.87 11.22
N VAL A 65 2.50 5.17 11.56
CA VAL A 65 2.97 5.62 12.88
C VAL A 65 2.13 5.02 14.01
N ASP A 66 0.80 5.08 13.91
CA ASP A 66 -0.11 4.53 14.93
C ASP A 66 0.07 3.02 15.12
N VAL A 67 0.11 2.27 14.02
CA VAL A 67 0.27 0.81 14.06
C VAL A 67 1.64 0.43 14.62
N ALA A 68 2.72 1.12 14.24
CA ALA A 68 4.04 0.90 14.81
C ALA A 68 4.05 1.17 16.33
N GLY A 69 3.37 2.23 16.77
CA GLY A 69 3.20 2.54 18.20
C GLY A 69 2.46 1.45 18.97
N VAL A 70 1.43 0.83 18.39
CA VAL A 70 0.72 -0.31 18.99
C VAL A 70 1.60 -1.56 19.07
N ILE A 71 2.41 -1.82 18.04
CA ILE A 71 3.38 -2.93 18.04
C ILE A 71 4.47 -2.70 19.10
N GLY A 72 4.88 -1.45 19.30
CA GLY A 72 6.00 -1.06 20.15
C GLY A 72 7.37 -1.16 19.46
N ILE A 73 7.38 -1.37 18.15
CA ILE A 73 8.62 -1.43 17.35
C ILE A 73 9.21 -0.04 17.14
N SER A 74 10.54 0.07 17.11
CA SER A 74 11.21 1.29 16.66
C SER A 74 10.77 1.63 15.24
N HIS A 75 10.41 2.89 15.00
CA HIS A 75 9.86 3.33 13.71
C HIS A 75 10.56 4.58 13.21
N ARG A 76 10.92 4.56 11.92
CA ARG A 76 11.52 5.70 11.22
C ARG A 76 10.71 6.01 9.97
N VAL A 77 10.25 7.24 9.85
CA VAL A 77 9.69 7.78 8.61
C VAL A 77 10.81 8.47 7.84
N VAL A 78 10.92 8.19 6.54
CA VAL A 78 11.93 8.78 5.66
C VAL A 78 11.31 9.33 4.39
N ASP A 79 11.75 10.51 3.96
CA ASP A 79 11.26 11.14 2.75
C ASP A 79 11.92 10.54 1.50
N LEU A 80 11.12 10.27 0.47
CA LEU A 80 11.59 9.95 -0.87
C LEU A 80 10.64 10.56 -1.91
N SER A 81 11.12 11.54 -2.67
CA SER A 81 10.35 12.02 -3.82
C SER A 81 10.40 11.00 -4.96
N LEU A 82 9.33 10.23 -5.13
CA LEU A 82 9.19 9.33 -6.28
C LEU A 82 9.02 10.11 -7.58
N LEU A 83 8.50 11.34 -7.49
CA LEU A 83 8.38 12.24 -8.62
C LEU A 83 9.76 12.67 -9.15
N ASP A 84 10.78 12.76 -8.32
CA ASP A 84 12.14 13.10 -8.77
C ASP A 84 12.88 11.91 -9.39
N LEU A 85 12.33 10.70 -9.30
CA LEU A 85 12.90 9.52 -9.95
C LEU A 85 12.67 9.54 -11.47
N SER A 86 13.77 9.35 -12.20
CA SER A 86 13.74 9.21 -13.66
C SER A 86 12.81 8.07 -14.09
N GLY A 87 11.84 8.37 -14.96
CA GLY A 87 10.93 7.39 -15.53
C GLY A 87 9.67 7.10 -14.69
N PHE A 88 9.55 7.63 -13.46
CA PHE A 88 8.38 7.41 -12.63
C PHE A 88 7.21 8.31 -13.05
N LYS A 89 7.46 9.61 -13.28
CA LYS A 89 6.47 10.63 -13.64
C LYS A 89 5.69 10.31 -14.90
N GLU A 90 6.31 9.63 -15.87
CA GLU A 90 5.70 9.21 -17.13
C GLU A 90 4.69 8.06 -16.99
N ASN A 91 4.53 7.55 -15.76
CA ASN A 91 3.56 6.53 -15.39
C ASN A 91 3.60 5.27 -16.27
N PRO A 92 4.78 4.68 -16.52
CA PRO A 92 4.88 3.52 -17.39
C PRO A 92 4.28 2.28 -16.72
N ARG A 93 4.03 1.21 -17.49
CA ARG A 93 3.51 -0.05 -16.94
C ARG A 93 4.43 -0.68 -15.89
N ASN A 94 5.73 -0.38 -15.93
CA ASN A 94 6.71 -0.82 -14.94
C ASN A 94 6.92 0.20 -13.80
N ARG A 95 6.05 1.21 -13.61
CA ARG A 95 6.16 2.20 -12.52
C ARG A 95 6.37 1.56 -11.15
N CYS A 96 5.67 0.46 -10.85
CA CYS A 96 5.82 -0.25 -9.58
C CYS A 96 7.21 -0.86 -9.38
N TYR A 97 7.92 -1.24 -10.46
CA TYR A 97 9.31 -1.67 -10.37
C TYR A 97 10.20 -0.50 -9.98
N ILE A 98 10.11 0.64 -10.68
CA ILE A 98 10.91 1.85 -10.42
C ILE A 98 10.75 2.31 -8.96
N CYS A 99 9.50 2.34 -8.47
CA CYS A 99 9.17 2.69 -7.10
C CYS A 99 9.78 1.71 -6.08
N LYS A 100 9.52 0.41 -6.24
CA LYS A 100 10.01 -0.60 -5.29
C LYS A 100 11.53 -0.70 -5.32
N ASP A 101 12.16 -0.59 -6.48
CA ASP A 101 13.63 -0.60 -6.62
C ASP A 101 14.28 0.54 -5.81
N SER A 102 13.73 1.76 -5.92
CA SER A 102 14.26 2.91 -5.19
C SER A 102 13.99 2.82 -3.68
N ILE A 103 12.79 2.37 -3.29
CA ILE A 103 12.43 2.18 -1.87
C ILE A 103 13.31 1.10 -1.22
N MET A 104 13.50 -0.05 -1.88
CA MET A 104 14.28 -1.14 -1.32
C MET A 104 15.77 -0.79 -1.25
N GLY A 105 16.30 -0.03 -2.22
CA GLY A 105 17.65 0.52 -2.13
C GLY A 105 17.82 1.43 -0.91
N LEU A 106 16.92 2.39 -0.72
CA LEU A 106 16.94 3.30 0.44
C LEU A 106 16.86 2.54 1.77
N ILE A 107 16.00 1.53 1.86
CA ILE A 107 15.84 0.73 3.08
C ILE A 107 17.08 -0.15 3.32
N GLY A 108 17.71 -0.65 2.26
CA GLY A 108 19.00 -1.34 2.33
C GLY A 108 20.10 -0.44 2.91
N ASP A 109 20.21 0.80 2.42
CA ASP A 109 21.16 1.78 2.97
C ASP A 109 20.92 2.04 4.47
N ILE A 110 19.66 2.05 4.92
CA ILE A 110 19.30 2.19 6.33
C ILE A 110 19.68 0.93 7.13
N ALA A 111 19.48 -0.27 6.57
CA ALA A 111 19.91 -1.51 7.21
C ALA A 111 21.42 -1.54 7.45
N ASP A 112 22.21 -1.11 6.45
CA ASP A 112 23.65 -0.94 6.58
C ASP A 112 24.03 0.13 7.64
N GLU A 113 23.28 1.25 7.69
CA GLU A 113 23.48 2.33 8.69
C GLU A 113 23.34 1.83 10.12
N VAL A 114 22.31 1.02 10.39
CA VAL A 114 22.00 0.50 11.74
C VAL A 114 22.69 -0.84 12.04
N GLY A 115 23.33 -1.44 11.04
CA GLY A 115 24.07 -2.71 11.18
C GLY A 115 23.19 -3.95 11.26
N PHE A 116 22.01 -3.93 10.63
CA PHE A 116 21.07 -5.06 10.60
C PHE A 116 21.25 -5.91 9.34
N GLU A 117 21.21 -7.24 9.50
CA GLU A 117 21.51 -8.20 8.43
C GLU A 117 20.47 -8.20 7.30
N VAL A 118 19.19 -8.01 7.63
CA VAL A 118 18.08 -8.33 6.72
C VAL A 118 17.13 -7.16 6.50
N VAL A 119 16.73 -6.96 5.25
CA VAL A 119 15.52 -6.18 4.89
C VAL A 119 14.37 -7.16 4.66
N ALA A 120 13.22 -6.92 5.29
CA ALA A 120 12.02 -7.74 5.15
C ALA A 120 10.81 -6.93 4.64
N ASP A 121 9.91 -7.57 3.89
CA ASP A 121 8.66 -6.95 3.47
C ASP A 121 7.42 -7.84 3.63
N GLY A 122 6.24 -7.22 3.49
CA GLY A 122 4.94 -7.87 3.66
C GLY A 122 4.44 -8.68 2.45
N THR A 123 5.28 -9.08 1.51
CA THR A 123 4.84 -9.85 0.34
C THR A 123 4.18 -11.16 0.78
N THR A 124 2.97 -11.43 0.28
CA THR A 124 2.19 -12.65 0.59
C THR A 124 2.25 -13.66 -0.56
N ALA A 125 1.84 -14.91 -0.31
CA ALA A 125 1.73 -15.91 -1.37
C ALA A 125 0.68 -15.54 -2.44
N SER A 126 -0.32 -14.72 -2.06
CA SER A 126 -1.30 -14.17 -3.01
C SER A 126 -0.67 -13.19 -4.01
N ASP A 127 0.50 -12.63 -3.68
CA ASP A 127 1.19 -11.68 -4.54
C ASP A 127 2.11 -12.35 -5.57
N LEU A 128 2.48 -13.62 -5.35
CA LEU A 128 3.42 -14.40 -6.19
C LEU A 128 2.87 -14.85 -7.56
N GLY A 129 1.77 -14.26 -8.04
CA GLY A 129 1.12 -14.59 -9.30
C GLY A 129 1.14 -13.44 -10.32
N GLY A 130 1.54 -13.75 -11.56
CA GLY A 130 1.49 -12.83 -12.70
C GLY A 130 2.77 -12.04 -12.95
N ASP A 131 2.75 -11.20 -13.99
CA ASP A 131 3.84 -10.28 -14.31
C ASP A 131 3.67 -9.00 -13.47
N ARG A 132 4.16 -9.05 -12.22
CA ARG A 132 4.10 -7.92 -11.27
C ARG A 132 5.47 -7.26 -11.18
N PRO A 133 5.66 -6.06 -11.77
CA PRO A 133 6.96 -5.42 -11.83
C PRO A 133 7.58 -5.13 -10.45
N GLY A 134 6.78 -4.80 -9.44
CA GLY A 134 7.28 -4.51 -8.09
C GLY A 134 7.94 -5.72 -7.41
N GLU A 135 7.38 -6.92 -7.58
CA GLU A 135 7.92 -8.17 -7.03
C GLU A 135 9.30 -8.51 -7.60
N LYS A 136 9.55 -8.10 -8.85
CA LYS A 136 10.85 -8.28 -9.46
C LYS A 136 11.93 -7.47 -8.73
N ALA A 137 11.64 -6.22 -8.35
CA ALA A 137 12.58 -5.39 -7.60
C ALA A 137 12.87 -5.99 -6.22
N ILE A 138 11.83 -6.40 -5.47
CA ILE A 138 11.96 -7.05 -4.15
C ILE A 138 12.95 -8.23 -4.22
N LYS A 139 12.81 -9.08 -5.23
CA LYS A 139 13.72 -10.23 -5.45
C LYS A 139 15.14 -9.83 -5.83
N GLU A 140 15.30 -8.81 -6.66
CA GLU A 140 16.63 -8.31 -7.09
C GLU A 140 17.41 -7.70 -5.91
N HIS A 141 16.71 -7.09 -4.94
CA HIS A 141 17.28 -6.59 -3.69
C HIS A 141 17.50 -7.67 -2.61
N GLY A 142 17.09 -8.92 -2.86
CA GLY A 142 17.27 -10.01 -1.90
C GLY A 142 16.45 -9.86 -0.61
N VAL A 143 15.33 -9.13 -0.69
CA VAL A 143 14.45 -8.87 0.46
C VAL A 143 13.81 -10.17 0.97
N TYR A 144 13.79 -10.33 2.28
CA TYR A 144 13.15 -11.47 2.95
C TYR A 144 11.62 -11.30 2.98
N THR A 145 10.90 -12.32 2.53
CA THR A 145 9.43 -12.28 2.38
C THR A 145 8.76 -13.37 3.23
N PRO A 146 8.76 -13.25 4.57
CA PRO A 146 8.37 -14.34 5.49
C PRO A 146 6.95 -14.86 5.26
N LEU A 147 6.00 -13.99 4.88
CA LEU A 147 4.62 -14.42 4.65
C LEU A 147 4.50 -15.25 3.37
N ALA A 148 5.15 -14.82 2.29
CA ALA A 148 5.23 -15.57 1.05
C ALA A 148 5.98 -16.90 1.20
N ASP A 149 7.09 -16.91 1.94
CA ASP A 149 7.89 -18.11 2.19
C ASP A 149 7.12 -19.15 3.04
N ALA A 150 6.30 -18.68 3.97
CA ALA A 150 5.37 -19.51 4.74
C ALA A 150 4.10 -19.93 3.95
N GLY A 151 3.95 -19.46 2.71
CA GLY A 151 2.80 -19.77 1.85
C GLY A 151 1.49 -19.11 2.28
N LEU A 152 1.55 -18.00 3.01
CA LEU A 152 0.39 -17.32 3.58
C LEU A 152 -0.37 -16.49 2.54
N ASP A 153 -1.67 -16.71 2.45
CA ASP A 153 -2.58 -15.84 1.69
C ASP A 153 -3.10 -14.67 2.54
N LYS A 154 -3.80 -13.71 1.91
CA LYS A 154 -4.27 -12.50 2.59
C LYS A 154 -5.29 -12.76 3.70
N ASP A 155 -6.10 -13.81 3.57
CA ASP A 155 -7.09 -14.15 4.58
C ASP A 155 -6.41 -14.75 5.82
N GLN A 156 -5.39 -15.58 5.62
CA GLN A 156 -4.55 -16.10 6.70
C GLN A 156 -3.76 -14.99 7.39
N VAL A 157 -3.20 -14.04 6.64
CA VAL A 157 -2.49 -12.89 7.22
C VAL A 157 -3.41 -12.04 8.10
N ARG A 158 -4.68 -11.85 7.71
CA ARG A 158 -5.67 -11.17 8.55
C ARG A 158 -5.97 -11.91 9.86
N ILE A 159 -6.07 -13.24 9.81
CA ILE A 159 -6.23 -14.06 11.02
C ILE A 159 -5.03 -13.83 11.96
N LEU A 160 -3.80 -13.81 11.43
CA LEU A 160 -2.62 -13.52 12.24
C LEU A 160 -2.65 -12.09 12.80
N ALA A 161 -3.09 -11.11 12.01
CA ALA A 161 -3.21 -9.73 12.47
C ALA A 161 -4.19 -9.59 13.64
N ASP A 162 -5.34 -10.27 13.58
CA ASP A 162 -6.31 -10.33 14.66
C ASP A 162 -5.72 -10.99 15.93
N GLU A 163 -5.04 -12.12 15.78
CA GLU A 163 -4.40 -12.83 16.90
C GLU A 163 -3.26 -12.03 17.56
N LEU A 164 -2.56 -11.21 16.77
CA LEU A 164 -1.52 -10.28 17.23
C LEU A 164 -2.09 -8.99 17.82
N GLY A 165 -3.41 -8.78 17.76
CA GLY A 165 -4.07 -7.58 18.30
C GLY A 165 -3.80 -6.31 17.49
N LEU A 166 -3.52 -6.45 16.18
CA LEU A 166 -3.23 -5.32 15.32
C LEU A 166 -4.52 -4.51 15.02
N PRO A 167 -4.48 -3.17 15.09
CA PRO A 167 -5.67 -2.34 14.97
C PRO A 167 -6.17 -2.20 13.52
N ASN A 168 -5.38 -2.67 12.54
CA ASN A 168 -5.64 -2.51 11.12
C ASN A 168 -6.09 -3.82 10.43
N SER A 169 -6.38 -4.89 11.17
CA SER A 169 -6.70 -6.21 10.58
C SER A 169 -7.87 -6.20 9.60
N ASP A 170 -8.87 -5.34 9.83
CA ASP A 170 -10.05 -5.17 8.96
C ASP A 170 -9.87 -4.08 7.89
N ARG A 171 -8.73 -3.37 7.88
CA ARG A 171 -8.48 -2.24 6.98
C ARG A 171 -8.45 -2.73 5.52
N PRO A 172 -9.17 -2.07 4.61
CA PRO A 172 -9.08 -2.37 3.18
C PRO A 172 -7.66 -2.18 2.65
N SER A 173 -7.28 -2.99 1.65
CA SER A 173 -6.01 -2.79 0.95
C SER A 173 -6.02 -1.43 0.25
N MET A 174 -5.07 -0.58 0.62
CA MET A 174 -4.82 0.67 -0.06
C MET A 174 -3.76 0.50 -1.14
N SER A 175 -3.78 1.39 -2.11
CA SER A 175 -2.86 1.41 -3.25
C SER A 175 -2.38 2.84 -3.43
N CYS A 176 -1.20 3.04 -4.00
CA CYS A 176 -0.68 4.39 -4.25
C CYS A 176 -1.65 5.22 -5.11
N LEU A 177 -1.70 6.53 -4.84
CA LEU A 177 -2.53 7.51 -5.55
C LEU A 177 -2.25 7.50 -7.05
N ALA A 178 -1.01 7.24 -7.48
CA ALA A 178 -0.64 7.10 -8.89
C ALA A 178 -1.46 6.04 -9.65
N THR A 179 -2.03 5.03 -8.98
CA THR A 179 -2.94 4.07 -9.63
C THR A 179 -4.25 4.69 -10.12
N ARG A 180 -4.61 5.90 -9.65
CA ARG A 180 -5.81 6.62 -10.09
C ARG A 180 -5.59 7.33 -11.43
N ILE A 181 -4.34 7.43 -11.88
CA ILE A 181 -3.94 8.06 -13.13
C ILE A 181 -3.68 6.97 -14.18
N PRO A 182 -4.29 7.05 -15.39
CA PRO A 182 -4.05 6.09 -16.47
C PRO A 182 -2.57 5.95 -16.85
N TYR A 183 -2.13 4.71 -17.12
CA TYR A 183 -0.77 4.45 -17.59
C TYR A 183 -0.43 5.30 -18.83
N GLY A 184 0.78 5.86 -18.84
CA GLY A 184 1.27 6.77 -19.88
C GLY A 184 0.88 8.23 -19.69
N GLU A 185 -0.04 8.53 -18.77
CA GLU A 185 -0.37 9.90 -18.40
C GLU A 185 0.55 10.41 -17.28
N VAL A 186 0.96 11.67 -17.37
CA VAL A 186 1.90 12.28 -16.43
C VAL A 186 1.32 12.34 -15.02
N ILE A 187 2.09 11.87 -14.05
CA ILE A 187 1.83 12.06 -12.63
C ILE A 187 2.41 13.42 -12.22
N SER A 188 1.59 14.28 -11.63
CA SER A 188 2.00 15.55 -11.04
C SER A 188 1.48 15.67 -9.62
N ILE A 189 2.09 16.58 -8.84
CA ILE A 189 1.65 16.92 -7.49
C ILE A 189 0.19 17.38 -7.52
N GLU A 190 -0.18 18.29 -8.43
CA GLU A 190 -1.55 18.81 -8.48
C GLU A 190 -2.59 17.70 -8.74
N ARG A 191 -2.22 16.67 -9.51
CA ARG A 191 -3.11 15.53 -9.76
C ARG A 191 -3.22 14.62 -8.53
N LEU A 192 -2.13 14.39 -7.83
CA LEU A 192 -2.10 13.55 -6.63
C LEU A 192 -2.92 14.22 -5.51
N GLU A 193 -2.70 15.51 -5.27
CA GLU A 193 -3.42 16.31 -4.27
C GLU A 193 -4.94 16.33 -4.54
N ARG A 194 -5.37 16.64 -5.77
CA ARG A 194 -6.81 16.67 -6.09
C ARG A 194 -7.48 15.30 -5.97
N ILE A 195 -6.74 14.22 -6.25
CA ILE A 195 -7.24 12.84 -6.11
C ILE A 195 -7.37 12.50 -4.62
N GLU A 196 -6.36 12.83 -3.82
CA GLU A 196 -6.38 12.61 -2.39
C GLU A 196 -7.52 13.39 -1.72
N GLU A 197 -7.63 14.69 -1.98
CA GLU A 197 -8.70 15.54 -1.44
C GLU A 197 -10.08 14.99 -1.79
N ALA A 198 -10.27 14.54 -3.03
CA ALA A 198 -11.53 13.94 -3.47
C ALA A 198 -11.81 12.60 -2.77
N GLU A 199 -10.82 11.72 -2.60
CA GLU A 199 -10.99 10.46 -1.87
C GLU A 199 -11.20 10.66 -0.36
N VAL A 200 -10.58 11.67 0.25
CA VAL A 200 -10.79 12.06 1.65
C VAL A 200 -12.24 12.51 1.84
N PHE A 201 -12.70 13.47 1.03
CA PHE A 201 -14.08 13.95 1.08
C PHE A 201 -15.10 12.81 0.95
N LEU A 202 -14.91 11.91 -0.02
CA LEU A 202 -15.81 10.77 -0.20
C LEU A 202 -15.82 9.83 1.03
N LYS A 203 -14.69 9.65 1.71
CA LYS A 203 -14.66 8.88 2.97
C LYS A 203 -15.41 9.60 4.09
N GLU A 204 -15.29 10.93 4.19
CA GLU A 204 -15.97 11.74 5.21
C GLU A 204 -17.51 11.66 5.11
N ILE A 205 -18.04 11.62 3.88
CA ILE A 205 -19.49 11.44 3.65
C ILE A 205 -19.95 9.98 3.72
N GLY A 206 -19.05 9.03 4.04
CA GLY A 206 -19.40 7.67 4.47
C GLY A 206 -18.93 6.54 3.55
N PHE A 207 -18.20 6.79 2.46
CA PHE A 207 -17.70 5.71 1.59
C PHE A 207 -16.46 5.04 2.18
N ARG A 208 -16.62 3.79 2.66
CA ARG A 208 -15.46 3.00 3.16
C ARG A 208 -14.48 2.59 2.07
N GLN A 209 -14.97 2.29 0.87
CA GLN A 209 -14.16 1.87 -0.27
C GLN A 209 -14.48 2.72 -1.49
N VAL A 210 -13.53 3.60 -1.82
CA VAL A 210 -13.65 4.56 -2.91
C VAL A 210 -12.35 4.70 -3.68
N ARG A 211 -12.46 5.03 -4.97
CA ARG A 211 -11.36 5.52 -5.81
C ARG A 211 -11.85 6.68 -6.66
N VAL A 212 -11.05 7.73 -6.79
CA VAL A 212 -11.33 8.81 -7.75
C VAL A 212 -10.30 8.72 -8.86
N ARG A 213 -10.67 8.15 -10.01
CA ARG A 213 -9.77 8.06 -11.17
C ARG A 213 -9.76 9.39 -11.91
N ASP A 214 -8.57 9.87 -12.22
CA ASP A 214 -8.35 11.12 -12.92
C ASP A 214 -8.11 10.84 -14.40
N HIS A 215 -9.11 11.18 -15.23
CA HIS A 215 -9.05 11.08 -16.69
C HIS A 215 -9.04 12.48 -17.31
N ASP A 216 -7.98 13.24 -17.02
CA ASP A 216 -7.67 14.53 -17.66
C ASP A 216 -8.84 15.53 -17.51
N GLY A 217 -9.13 15.88 -16.25
CA GLY A 217 -10.25 16.76 -15.88
C GLY A 217 -11.55 16.02 -15.56
N VAL A 218 -11.68 14.74 -15.92
CA VAL A 218 -12.84 13.92 -15.52
C VAL A 218 -12.51 13.11 -14.25
N ALA A 219 -13.24 13.37 -13.16
CA ALA A 219 -13.29 12.49 -12.01
C ALA A 219 -14.22 11.31 -12.29
N ARG A 220 -13.65 10.12 -12.38
CA ARG A 220 -14.42 8.87 -12.44
C ARG A 220 -14.38 8.18 -11.07
N VAL A 221 -15.48 8.33 -10.34
CA VAL A 221 -15.67 7.81 -9.00
C VAL A 221 -16.03 6.32 -9.05
N GLU A 222 -15.26 5.50 -8.33
CA GLU A 222 -15.52 4.07 -8.13
C GLU A 222 -15.84 3.85 -6.65
N VAL A 223 -17.10 3.56 -6.31
CA VAL A 223 -17.52 3.13 -4.97
C VAL A 223 -17.84 1.64 -4.95
N SER A 224 -17.90 1.02 -3.77
CA SER A 224 -18.33 -0.37 -3.66
C SER A 224 -19.75 -0.58 -4.23
N ARG A 225 -20.05 -1.80 -4.69
CA ARG A 225 -21.22 -2.06 -5.55
C ARG A 225 -22.54 -1.78 -4.85
N GLU A 226 -22.58 -2.04 -3.55
CA GLU A 226 -23.69 -1.78 -2.63
C GLU A 226 -23.92 -0.28 -2.40
N ASN A 227 -22.91 0.56 -2.62
CA ASN A 227 -22.96 2.00 -2.41
C ASN A 227 -23.20 2.79 -3.71
N ARG A 228 -23.56 2.14 -4.82
CA ARG A 228 -23.79 2.83 -6.11
C ARG A 228 -25.12 3.55 -6.21
N ASP A 229 -26.09 3.20 -5.38
CA ASP A 229 -27.39 3.88 -5.33
C ASP A 229 -27.27 5.15 -4.48
N LEU A 230 -26.53 6.11 -5.03
CA LEU A 230 -26.28 7.43 -4.46
C LEU A 230 -27.55 8.25 -4.67
N GLY A 231 -28.31 8.54 -3.62
CA GLY A 231 -29.48 9.43 -3.75
C GLY A 231 -29.10 10.77 -4.39
N THR A 232 -30.06 11.44 -5.05
CA THR A 232 -29.79 12.67 -5.82
C THR A 232 -29.04 13.74 -5.04
N GLU A 233 -29.40 13.96 -3.77
CA GLU A 233 -28.73 14.95 -2.91
C GLU A 233 -27.23 14.64 -2.73
N VAL A 234 -26.88 13.37 -2.53
CA VAL A 234 -25.48 12.92 -2.41
C VAL A 234 -24.76 13.07 -3.75
N MET A 235 -25.43 12.78 -4.87
CA MET A 235 -24.83 12.98 -6.20
C MET A 235 -24.52 14.46 -6.47
N ASP A 236 -25.44 15.36 -6.12
CA ASP A 236 -25.26 16.81 -6.29
C ASP A 236 -24.14 17.35 -5.39
N GLU A 237 -24.05 16.85 -4.14
CA GLU A 237 -22.97 17.19 -3.21
C GLU A 237 -21.59 16.75 -3.75
N ILE A 238 -21.50 15.51 -4.25
CA ILE A 238 -20.27 14.98 -4.84
C ILE A 238 -19.87 15.76 -6.10
N ASP A 239 -20.81 16.05 -7.00
CA ASP A 239 -20.53 16.81 -8.23
C ASP A 239 -20.02 18.22 -7.91
N GLY A 240 -20.68 18.92 -6.99
CA GLY A 240 -20.28 20.27 -6.56
C GLY A 240 -18.87 20.27 -5.95
N ARG A 241 -18.63 19.39 -4.96
CA ARG A 241 -17.36 19.37 -4.24
C ARG A 241 -16.18 18.98 -5.13
N LEU A 242 -16.33 17.95 -5.97
CA LEU A 242 -15.23 17.53 -6.86
C LEU A 242 -14.93 18.57 -7.94
N LYS A 243 -15.93 19.36 -8.37
CA LYS A 243 -15.68 20.50 -9.27
C LYS A 243 -14.90 21.62 -8.60
N GLU A 244 -15.18 21.92 -7.34
CA GLU A 244 -14.41 22.89 -6.55
C GLU A 244 -12.95 22.47 -6.37
N ILE A 245 -12.71 21.16 -6.19
CA ILE A 245 -11.37 20.56 -6.08
C ILE A 245 -10.58 20.68 -7.40
N GLY A 246 -11.26 20.84 -8.54
CA GLY A 246 -10.61 21.10 -9.84
C GLY A 246 -10.84 20.04 -10.91
N PHE A 247 -11.95 19.28 -10.83
CA PHE A 247 -12.43 18.44 -11.93
C PHE A 247 -13.46 19.20 -12.79
N ASP A 248 -13.43 19.03 -14.10
CA ASP A 248 -14.41 19.61 -15.03
C ASP A 248 -15.73 18.82 -15.03
N PHE A 249 -15.62 17.50 -14.92
CA PHE A 249 -16.74 16.57 -14.95
C PHE A 249 -16.61 15.50 -13.88
N VAL A 250 -17.73 15.13 -13.27
CA VAL A 250 -17.81 14.06 -12.27
C VAL A 250 -18.71 12.96 -12.79
N THR A 251 -18.24 11.72 -12.69
CA THR A 251 -18.93 10.54 -13.20
C THR A 251 -18.83 9.39 -12.20
N LEU A 252 -19.85 8.53 -12.18
CA LEU A 252 -19.85 7.29 -11.41
C LEU A 252 -19.53 6.10 -12.33
N ASP A 253 -18.53 5.29 -11.98
CA ASP A 253 -18.23 4.07 -12.71
C ASP A 253 -19.34 3.02 -12.46
N MET A 254 -20.05 2.66 -13.54
CA MET A 254 -21.14 1.69 -13.47
C MET A 254 -20.70 0.30 -13.00
N ALA A 255 -19.43 -0.09 -13.13
CA ALA A 255 -18.95 -1.37 -12.61
C ALA A 255 -18.70 -1.35 -11.09
N GLY A 256 -18.62 -0.15 -10.50
CA GLY A 256 -18.16 0.10 -9.14
C GLY A 256 -16.66 -0.18 -8.97
N TYR A 257 -16.21 -0.15 -7.72
CA TYR A 257 -14.85 -0.50 -7.34
C TYR A 257 -14.51 -1.94 -7.71
N ARG A 258 -13.34 -2.11 -8.34
CA ARG A 258 -12.73 -3.40 -8.65
C ARG A 258 -11.23 -3.32 -8.45
N ALA A 259 -10.67 -4.26 -7.70
CA ALA A 259 -9.22 -4.36 -7.53
C ALA A 259 -8.55 -4.61 -8.90
N GLY A 260 -7.48 -3.88 -9.20
CA GLY A 260 -6.73 -4.02 -10.46
C GLY A 260 -7.49 -3.59 -11.72
N SER A 261 -8.53 -2.75 -11.61
CA SER A 261 -9.32 -2.30 -12.78
C SER A 261 -8.50 -1.64 -13.89
N MET A 262 -7.34 -1.05 -13.54
CA MET A 262 -6.41 -0.42 -14.49
C MET A 262 -5.44 -1.42 -15.14
N ASP A 263 -5.30 -2.62 -14.58
CA ASP A 263 -4.38 -3.66 -15.05
C ASP A 263 -5.06 -4.67 -16.00
N GLU A 264 -6.37 -4.55 -16.18
CA GLU A 264 -7.12 -5.35 -17.16
C GLU A 264 -6.53 -5.10 -18.55
N LYS A 265 -5.80 -6.09 -19.09
CA LYS A 265 -5.31 -6.05 -20.46
C LYS A 265 -6.51 -5.78 -21.36
N LYS A 266 -6.53 -4.62 -22.04
CA LYS A 266 -7.37 -4.46 -23.23
C LYS A 266 -6.95 -5.61 -24.14
N LYS A 267 -7.84 -6.57 -24.39
CA LYS A 267 -7.66 -7.48 -25.51
C LYS A 267 -7.51 -6.57 -26.72
N GLU A 268 -6.32 -6.53 -27.30
CA GLU A 268 -6.14 -5.93 -28.61
C GLU A 268 -7.16 -6.61 -29.53
N LYS A 269 -8.05 -5.80 -30.10
CA LYS A 269 -8.99 -6.24 -31.12
C LYS A 269 -8.28 -6.21 -32.46
#